data_AF-A0A8H7WDA6-F1
#
_entry.id   AF-A0A8H7WDA6-F1
#
_cell.length_a   1.000
_cell.length_b   1.000
_cell.length_c   1.000
_cell.angle_alpha   90.00
_cell.angle_beta   90.00
_cell.angle_gamma   90.00
#
_symmetry.space_group_name_H-M   'P 1'
#
loop_
_entity.id
_entity.type
_entity.pdbx_description
1 polymer ?
#
loop_
_entity_poly.entity_id
_entity_poly.type
_entity_poly.pdbx_seq_one_letter_code
_entity_poly.pdbx_strand_id
1 'polypeptide(L)'
;MHYSTLIVSAFATLSIGAPIVNKRAVFGATTYDAISISGGVAGNALSEADAVLDKLPATPDEADLDFLNEVNQVANDAELAYNDAIAAATGDEAAALEVGKTKNKVLKLEATVLKLTASGDDPAKLEEEKTKLANNVAQDEENAGAASTALPFDATIGSGAADAGGAAVADDEVAADDEVAADDEAAVDDEAAADNGADAEDAAADEEAVDEEAAADNGADADAEDAAADETADGNEEEVDANADEEATADAEETAVADEETATDKKKSQE
;
A
#
# COMPACT_ATOMS: atom_id res chain seq x y z
N MET A 1 -71.72 -52.65 -8.13
CA MET A 1 -70.48 -53.00 -8.86
C MET A 1 -69.46 -51.88 -8.66
N HIS A 2 -68.23 -52.08 -9.14
CA HIS A 2 -67.04 -51.40 -8.63
C HIS A 2 -66.81 -49.96 -9.09
N TYR A 3 -65.97 -49.30 -8.30
CA TYR A 3 -65.34 -47.98 -8.44
C TYR A 3 -64.86 -47.59 -9.84
N SER A 4 -64.79 -46.29 -10.11
CA SER A 4 -63.49 -45.63 -10.41
C SER A 4 -63.60 -44.11 -10.29
N THR A 5 -62.95 -43.52 -9.29
CA THR A 5 -62.83 -42.05 -9.13
C THR A 5 -61.42 -41.63 -9.50
N LEU A 6 -61.21 -41.15 -10.72
CA LEU A 6 -59.93 -40.64 -11.18
C LEU A 6 -59.67 -39.23 -10.62
N ILE A 7 -58.93 -39.14 -9.53
CA ILE A 7 -58.38 -37.87 -9.02
C ILE A 7 -57.02 -37.66 -9.68
N VAL A 8 -56.98 -36.80 -10.70
CA VAL A 8 -55.72 -36.36 -11.33
C VAL A 8 -55.13 -35.26 -10.44
N SER A 9 -54.10 -35.61 -9.65
CA SER A 9 -53.37 -34.64 -8.84
C SER A 9 -52.36 -33.88 -9.70
N ALA A 10 -52.66 -32.63 -10.02
CA ALA A 10 -51.74 -31.75 -10.72
C ALA A 10 -50.74 -31.15 -9.71
N PHE A 11 -49.53 -31.70 -9.65
CA PHE A 11 -48.41 -31.10 -8.91
C PHE A 11 -47.90 -29.86 -9.66
N ALA A 12 -48.33 -28.67 -9.24
CA ALA A 12 -47.72 -27.42 -9.67
C ALA A 12 -46.39 -27.22 -8.93
N THR A 13 -45.28 -27.39 -9.64
CA THR A 13 -43.93 -27.11 -9.11
C THR A 13 -43.70 -25.60 -9.01
N LEU A 14 -43.86 -25.04 -7.81
CA LEU A 14 -43.44 -23.66 -7.53
C LEU A 14 -41.91 -23.60 -7.49
N SER A 15 -41.30 -22.98 -8.51
CA SER A 15 -39.90 -22.57 -8.44
C SER A 15 -39.81 -21.29 -7.59
N ILE A 16 -39.24 -21.40 -6.40
CA ILE A 16 -38.88 -20.24 -5.58
C ILE A 16 -37.52 -19.74 -6.10
N GLY A 17 -37.54 -18.69 -6.92
CA GLY A 17 -36.32 -18.00 -7.31
C GLY A 17 -35.66 -17.39 -6.07
N ALA A 18 -34.42 -17.77 -5.79
CA ALA A 18 -33.62 -17.11 -4.77
C ALA A 18 -33.39 -15.63 -5.16
N PRO A 19 -33.34 -14.70 -4.20
CA PRO A 19 -33.01 -13.31 -4.50
C PRO A 19 -31.60 -13.22 -5.08
N ILE A 20 -31.47 -12.61 -6.26
CA ILE A 20 -30.18 -12.26 -6.83
C ILE A 20 -29.63 -11.10 -5.99
N VAL A 21 -28.68 -11.41 -5.10
CA VAL A 21 -27.92 -10.39 -4.38
C VAL A 21 -26.89 -9.83 -5.33
N ASN A 22 -27.23 -8.72 -6.00
CA ASN A 22 -26.24 -7.92 -6.68
C ASN A 22 -25.31 -7.34 -5.61
N LYS A 23 -24.08 -7.86 -5.54
CA LYS A 23 -22.98 -7.11 -4.92
C LYS A 23 -22.82 -5.79 -5.66
N ARG A 24 -22.41 -4.76 -4.94
CA ARG A 24 -22.15 -3.44 -5.49
C ARG A 24 -20.90 -2.89 -4.81
N ALA A 25 -19.98 -2.41 -5.63
CA ALA A 25 -18.80 -1.71 -5.19
C ALA A 25 -19.11 -0.68 -4.10
N VAL A 26 -18.27 -0.70 -3.07
CA VAL A 26 -18.26 0.28 -1.98
C VAL A 26 -17.56 1.57 -2.42
N PHE A 27 -16.62 1.46 -3.35
CA PHE A 27 -15.97 2.60 -3.97
C PHE A 27 -16.81 3.17 -5.12
N GLY A 28 -16.61 4.45 -5.39
CA GLY A 28 -17.19 5.15 -6.53
C GLY A 28 -16.12 6.03 -7.19
N ALA A 29 -16.46 6.56 -8.36
CA ALA A 29 -15.56 7.42 -9.11
C ALA A 29 -15.05 8.61 -8.26
N THR A 30 -13.75 8.86 -8.33
CA THR A 30 -13.01 9.89 -7.58
C THR A 30 -11.81 10.37 -8.42
N THR A 31 -11.05 11.33 -7.91
CA THR A 31 -9.73 11.70 -8.46
C THR A 31 -8.61 11.31 -7.50
N TYR A 32 -7.37 11.26 -8.01
CA TYR A 32 -6.17 11.11 -7.17
C TYR A 32 -6.10 12.20 -6.10
N ASP A 33 -6.22 13.48 -6.48
CA ASP A 33 -6.19 14.62 -5.55
C ASP A 33 -7.23 14.51 -4.42
N ALA A 34 -8.34 13.80 -4.63
CA ALA A 34 -9.39 13.58 -3.63
C ALA A 34 -9.09 12.41 -2.67
N ILE A 35 -8.14 11.53 -3.00
CA ILE A 35 -7.74 10.38 -2.17
C ILE A 35 -6.27 10.44 -1.71
N SER A 36 -5.47 11.36 -2.24
CA SER A 36 -4.05 11.48 -1.92
C SER A 36 -3.85 11.86 -0.45
N ILE A 37 -2.91 11.16 0.19
CA ILE A 37 -2.52 11.38 1.58
C ILE A 37 -1.20 12.16 1.68
N SER A 38 -0.66 12.64 0.56
CA SER A 38 0.69 13.21 0.48
C SER A 38 0.86 14.62 1.03
N GLY A 39 -0.16 15.19 1.66
CA GLY A 39 -0.12 16.50 2.28
C GLY A 39 0.01 16.46 3.81
N GLY A 40 0.28 17.63 4.39
CA GLY A 40 0.19 17.86 5.83
C GLY A 40 1.51 17.58 6.55
N VAL A 41 1.50 16.56 7.41
CA VAL A 41 2.68 16.10 8.17
C VAL A 41 2.85 14.59 7.99
N ALA A 42 4.07 14.10 8.22
CA ALA A 42 4.38 12.67 8.28
C ALA A 42 4.23 12.09 9.69
N GLY A 43 4.24 10.75 9.78
CA GLY A 43 4.16 9.96 11.00
C GLY A 43 2.81 9.26 11.22
N ASN A 44 1.96 9.17 10.19
CA ASN A 44 0.62 8.61 10.25
C ASN A 44 0.08 8.10 8.89
N ALA A 45 0.92 7.96 7.87
CA ALA A 45 0.50 7.67 6.50
C ALA A 45 -0.35 6.39 6.35
N LEU A 46 -0.05 5.32 7.10
CA LEU A 46 -0.86 4.10 7.06
C LEU A 46 -2.30 4.37 7.52
N SER A 47 -2.48 5.07 8.64
CA SER A 47 -3.80 5.44 9.17
C SER A 47 -4.59 6.35 8.22
N GLU A 48 -3.91 7.17 7.43
CA GLU A 48 -4.55 7.97 6.38
C GLU A 48 -4.93 7.12 5.15
N ALA A 49 -4.07 6.18 4.73
CA ALA A 49 -4.38 5.21 3.67
C ALA A 49 -5.59 4.33 4.06
N ASP A 50 -5.61 3.80 5.29
CA ASP A 50 -6.71 3.03 5.86
C ASP A 50 -8.01 3.83 5.84
N ALA A 51 -7.99 5.10 6.28
CA ALA A 51 -9.19 5.96 6.27
C ALA A 51 -9.77 6.21 4.85
N VAL A 52 -8.92 6.12 3.83
CA VAL A 52 -9.31 6.23 2.42
C VAL A 52 -9.80 4.87 1.88
N LEU A 53 -9.12 3.76 2.19
CA LEU A 53 -9.24 2.46 1.51
C LEU A 53 -9.90 1.33 2.31
N ASP A 54 -10.02 1.38 3.64
CA ASP A 54 -10.65 0.33 4.48
C ASP A 54 -12.19 0.38 4.45
N LYS A 55 -12.76 0.37 3.24
CA LYS A 55 -14.21 0.35 2.99
C LYS A 55 -14.69 -1.00 2.47
N LEU A 56 -13.77 -1.91 2.17
CA LEU A 56 -14.05 -3.20 1.53
C LEU A 56 -15.06 -4.03 2.32
N PRO A 57 -16.07 -4.62 1.66
CA PRO A 57 -16.92 -5.62 2.30
C PRO A 57 -16.12 -6.93 2.45
N ALA A 58 -16.55 -7.81 3.34
CA ALA A 58 -15.91 -9.12 3.58
C ALA A 58 -15.85 -10.07 2.35
N THR A 59 -16.45 -9.67 1.21
CA THR A 59 -16.23 -10.32 -0.09
C THR A 59 -16.50 -9.28 -1.19
N PRO A 60 -15.48 -8.51 -1.63
CA PRO A 60 -15.66 -7.46 -2.64
C PRO A 60 -16.21 -7.99 -3.96
N ASP A 61 -16.61 -7.06 -4.83
CA ASP A 61 -16.82 -7.34 -6.23
C ASP A 61 -15.61 -6.92 -7.08
N GLU A 62 -15.68 -7.21 -8.39
CA GLU A 62 -14.60 -6.95 -9.34
C GLU A 62 -14.28 -5.44 -9.44
N ALA A 63 -15.30 -4.58 -9.34
CA ALA A 63 -15.12 -3.13 -9.42
C ALA A 63 -14.45 -2.54 -8.16
N ASP A 64 -14.61 -3.16 -6.98
CA ASP A 64 -13.78 -2.83 -5.80
C ASP A 64 -12.30 -3.19 -6.02
N LEU A 65 -12.02 -4.35 -6.65
CA LEU A 65 -10.64 -4.79 -6.93
C LEU A 65 -9.98 -3.98 -8.05
N ASP A 66 -10.77 -3.58 -9.06
CA ASP A 66 -10.34 -2.66 -10.12
C ASP A 66 -10.06 -1.26 -9.57
N PHE A 67 -10.91 -0.74 -8.67
CA PHE A 67 -10.66 0.54 -7.99
C PHE A 67 -9.29 0.53 -7.27
N LEU A 68 -9.00 -0.51 -6.48
CA LEU A 68 -7.69 -0.63 -5.80
C LEU A 68 -6.53 -0.75 -6.78
N ASN A 69 -6.75 -1.39 -7.94
CA ASN A 69 -5.75 -1.47 -9.00
C ASN A 69 -5.50 -0.12 -9.67
N GLU A 70 -6.55 0.66 -9.95
CA GLU A 70 -6.46 2.02 -10.48
C GLU A 70 -5.77 2.96 -9.47
N VAL A 71 -6.05 2.85 -8.17
CA VAL A 71 -5.31 3.57 -7.11
C VAL A 71 -3.81 3.26 -7.19
N ASN A 72 -3.42 1.98 -7.32
CA ASN A 72 -2.02 1.60 -7.45
C ASN A 72 -1.35 2.21 -8.70
N GLN A 73 -2.02 2.14 -9.85
CA GLN A 73 -1.49 2.66 -11.12
C GLN A 73 -1.35 4.18 -11.09
N VAL A 74 -2.40 4.89 -10.69
CA VAL A 74 -2.42 6.35 -10.64
C VAL A 74 -1.45 6.90 -9.59
N ALA A 75 -1.32 6.24 -8.43
CA ALA A 75 -0.30 6.60 -7.45
C ALA A 75 1.12 6.34 -7.98
N ASN A 76 1.34 5.28 -8.77
CA ASN A 76 2.63 5.02 -9.41
C ASN A 76 3.00 6.13 -10.41
N ASP A 77 2.04 6.60 -11.21
CA ASP A 77 2.28 7.66 -12.19
C ASP A 77 2.51 9.02 -11.51
N ALA A 78 1.81 9.28 -10.39
CA ALA A 78 2.08 10.44 -9.53
C ALA A 78 3.51 10.43 -8.94
N GLU A 79 4.13 9.26 -8.70
CA GLU A 79 5.55 9.21 -8.28
C GLU A 79 6.50 9.78 -9.34
N LEU A 80 6.16 9.70 -10.63
CA LEU A 80 6.97 10.31 -11.69
C LEU A 80 6.94 11.84 -11.58
N ALA A 81 5.75 12.42 -11.38
CA ALA A 81 5.59 13.85 -11.15
C ALA A 81 6.30 14.32 -9.86
N TYR A 82 6.30 13.50 -8.80
CA TYR A 82 7.13 13.74 -7.62
C TYR A 82 8.62 13.74 -7.95
N ASN A 83 9.14 12.77 -8.71
CA ASN A 83 10.56 12.73 -9.07
C ASN A 83 11.00 14.00 -9.81
N ASP A 84 10.19 14.48 -10.76
CA ASP A 84 10.47 15.72 -11.49
C ASP A 84 10.42 16.95 -10.59
N ALA A 85 9.43 17.04 -9.69
CA ALA A 85 9.31 18.15 -8.74
C ALA A 85 10.47 18.18 -7.73
N ILE A 86 10.87 17.02 -7.21
CA ILE A 86 12.02 16.89 -6.28
C ILE A 86 13.32 17.29 -6.97
N ALA A 87 13.51 16.89 -8.23
CA ALA A 87 14.70 17.26 -9.01
C ALA A 87 14.77 18.77 -9.32
N ALA A 88 13.63 19.46 -9.36
CA ALA A 88 13.54 20.91 -9.56
C ALA A 88 13.64 21.73 -8.25
N ALA A 89 13.22 21.15 -7.13
CA ALA A 89 13.21 21.78 -5.81
C ALA A 89 14.58 21.74 -5.10
N THR A 90 14.75 22.54 -4.04
CA THR A 90 15.94 22.50 -3.17
C THR A 90 15.58 22.75 -1.71
N GLY A 91 16.45 22.30 -0.78
CA GLY A 91 16.27 22.52 0.65
C GLY A 91 14.97 21.92 1.20
N ASP A 92 14.31 22.67 2.09
CA ASP A 92 13.09 22.22 2.80
C ASP A 92 11.93 21.87 1.85
N GLU A 93 11.86 22.46 0.66
CA GLU A 93 10.85 22.13 -0.36
C GLU A 93 11.07 20.73 -0.94
N ALA A 94 12.32 20.41 -1.32
CA ALA A 94 12.68 19.08 -1.80
C ALA A 94 12.48 18.02 -0.71
N ALA A 95 12.81 18.35 0.55
CA ALA A 95 12.57 17.46 1.68
C ALA A 95 11.06 17.19 1.88
N ALA A 96 10.23 18.22 1.86
CA ALA A 96 8.78 18.05 2.03
C ALA A 96 8.10 17.32 0.85
N LEU A 97 8.67 17.42 -0.36
CA LEU A 97 8.23 16.63 -1.53
C LEU A 97 8.63 15.15 -1.43
N GLU A 98 9.85 14.83 -0.96
CA GLU A 98 10.23 13.42 -0.70
C GLU A 98 9.35 12.79 0.41
N VAL A 99 9.01 13.56 1.45
CA VAL A 99 8.05 13.10 2.48
C VAL A 99 6.66 12.86 1.86
N GLY A 100 6.16 13.77 1.00
CA GLY A 100 4.89 13.58 0.27
C GLY A 100 4.89 12.34 -0.63
N LYS A 101 6.02 12.06 -1.29
CA LYS A 101 6.25 10.86 -2.10
C LYS A 101 6.28 9.57 -1.26
N THR A 102 6.86 9.59 -0.06
CA THR A 102 6.80 8.45 0.88
C THR A 102 5.35 8.14 1.27
N LYS A 103 4.55 9.15 1.61
CA LYS A 103 3.11 8.96 1.88
C LYS A 103 2.36 8.42 0.65
N ASN A 104 2.67 8.87 -0.56
CA ASN A 104 2.09 8.33 -1.79
C ASN A 104 2.43 6.83 -1.99
N LYS A 105 3.67 6.42 -1.68
CA LYS A 105 4.05 4.99 -1.72
C LYS A 105 3.28 4.15 -0.72
N VAL A 106 3.00 4.67 0.49
CA VAL A 106 2.16 3.97 1.47
C VAL A 106 0.75 3.75 0.90
N LEU A 107 0.12 4.77 0.32
CA LEU A 107 -1.18 4.65 -0.36
C LEU A 107 -1.17 3.61 -1.48
N LYS A 108 -0.13 3.65 -2.35
CA LYS A 108 0.06 2.71 -3.45
C LYS A 108 0.18 1.26 -2.99
N LEU A 109 0.97 1.03 -1.94
CA LEU A 109 1.27 -0.30 -1.42
C LEU A 109 0.09 -0.86 -0.61
N GLU A 110 -0.61 -0.04 0.17
CA GLU A 110 -1.80 -0.46 0.90
C GLU A 110 -2.92 -0.89 -0.07
N ALA A 111 -3.19 -0.13 -1.13
CA ALA A 111 -4.13 -0.53 -2.18
C ALA A 111 -3.76 -1.90 -2.80
N THR A 112 -2.47 -2.19 -2.93
CA THR A 112 -1.96 -3.45 -3.46
C THR A 112 -2.15 -4.61 -2.47
N VAL A 113 -1.81 -4.38 -1.20
CA VAL A 113 -1.97 -5.36 -0.11
C VAL A 113 -3.44 -5.70 0.11
N LEU A 114 -4.34 -4.71 0.11
CA LEU A 114 -5.79 -4.91 0.18
C LEU A 114 -6.31 -5.74 -1.00
N LYS A 115 -5.91 -5.41 -2.24
CA LYS A 115 -6.33 -6.14 -3.44
C LYS A 115 -5.89 -7.61 -3.39
N LEU A 116 -4.63 -7.88 -3.07
CA LEU A 116 -4.09 -9.25 -2.96
C LEU A 116 -4.73 -10.03 -1.81
N THR A 117 -4.94 -9.38 -0.65
CA THR A 117 -5.62 -10.00 0.50
C THR A 117 -7.07 -10.36 0.18
N ALA A 118 -7.78 -9.51 -0.55
CA ALA A 118 -9.19 -9.68 -0.86
C ALA A 118 -9.47 -10.65 -2.02
N SER A 119 -8.58 -10.71 -3.02
CA SER A 119 -8.65 -11.69 -4.11
C SER A 119 -8.15 -13.08 -3.68
N GLY A 120 -7.18 -13.13 -2.77
CA GLY A 120 -6.46 -14.36 -2.41
C GLY A 120 -5.41 -14.78 -3.43
N ASP A 121 -5.10 -13.92 -4.41
CA ASP A 121 -4.09 -14.16 -5.44
C ASP A 121 -2.67 -14.01 -4.89
N ASP A 122 -1.74 -14.78 -5.47
CA ASP A 122 -0.29 -14.71 -5.27
C ASP A 122 0.17 -14.42 -3.82
N PRO A 123 0.05 -15.41 -2.91
CA PRO A 123 0.43 -15.23 -1.51
C PRO A 123 1.93 -14.97 -1.31
N ALA A 124 2.78 -15.28 -2.29
CA ALA A 124 4.20 -14.93 -2.22
C ALA A 124 4.38 -13.42 -2.44
N LYS A 125 3.74 -12.87 -3.48
CA LYS A 125 3.71 -11.44 -3.72
C LYS A 125 3.03 -10.66 -2.60
N LEU A 126 1.99 -11.19 -1.95
CA LEU A 126 1.35 -10.53 -0.81
C LEU A 126 2.35 -10.25 0.32
N GLU A 127 3.22 -11.20 0.68
CA GLU A 127 4.23 -11.00 1.73
C GLU A 127 5.36 -10.06 1.28
N GLU A 128 5.69 -10.03 -0.03
CA GLU A 128 6.61 -9.04 -0.60
C GLU A 128 6.05 -7.61 -0.51
N GLU A 129 4.80 -7.40 -0.93
CA GLU A 129 4.15 -6.08 -0.89
C GLU A 129 3.89 -5.60 0.55
N LYS A 130 3.55 -6.51 1.50
CA LYS A 130 3.53 -6.19 2.94
C LYS A 130 4.88 -5.73 3.47
N THR A 131 5.97 -6.37 3.03
CA THR A 131 7.33 -5.99 3.44
C THR A 131 7.70 -4.60 2.89
N LYS A 132 7.36 -4.31 1.63
CA LYS A 132 7.52 -2.98 1.03
C LYS A 132 6.69 -1.92 1.77
N LEU A 133 5.43 -2.23 2.08
CA LEU A 133 4.53 -1.35 2.83
C LEU A 133 5.14 -1.01 4.20
N ALA A 134 5.50 -2.02 5.00
CA ALA A 134 6.10 -1.83 6.32
C ALA A 134 7.36 -0.95 6.27
N ASN A 135 8.22 -1.12 5.26
CA ASN A 135 9.40 -0.28 5.08
C ASN A 135 9.05 1.20 4.78
N ASN A 136 8.02 1.47 3.97
CA ASN A 136 7.60 2.84 3.66
C ASN A 136 6.83 3.49 4.83
N VAL A 137 6.09 2.69 5.62
CA VAL A 137 5.47 3.14 6.88
C VAL A 137 6.54 3.52 7.89
N ALA A 138 7.57 2.69 8.09
CA ALA A 138 8.71 3.03 8.95
C ALA A 138 9.42 4.31 8.49
N GLN A 139 9.56 4.53 7.18
CA GLN A 139 10.10 5.79 6.63
C GLN A 139 9.20 7.01 6.90
N ASP A 140 7.88 6.87 6.88
CA ASP A 140 6.96 7.95 7.29
C ASP A 140 7.04 8.22 8.80
N GLU A 141 7.13 7.18 9.63
CA GLU A 141 7.31 7.26 11.09
C GLU A 141 8.66 7.89 11.47
N GLU A 142 9.75 7.58 10.77
CA GLU A 142 11.05 8.22 10.94
C GLU A 142 11.01 9.73 10.62
N ASN A 143 10.11 10.15 9.72
CA ASN A 143 9.86 11.54 9.36
C ASN A 143 8.74 12.19 10.19
N ALA A 144 8.29 11.59 11.30
CA ALA A 144 7.16 12.07 12.09
C ALA A 144 7.26 13.57 12.45
N GLY A 145 6.23 14.34 12.07
CA GLY A 145 6.16 15.79 12.27
C GLY A 145 6.90 16.64 11.24
N ALA A 146 7.62 16.04 10.29
CA ALA A 146 8.13 16.76 9.13
C ALA A 146 6.97 17.23 8.21
N ALA A 147 7.17 18.34 7.51
CA ALA A 147 6.20 18.82 6.54
C ALA A 147 6.10 17.87 5.34
N SER A 148 4.89 17.65 4.83
CA SER A 148 4.59 16.78 3.70
C SER A 148 3.83 17.57 2.63
N THR A 149 4.37 17.61 1.40
CA THR A 149 3.82 18.40 0.30
C THR A 149 3.05 17.53 -0.68
N ALA A 150 1.74 17.77 -0.78
CA ALA A 150 0.90 17.19 -1.81
C ALA A 150 1.22 17.83 -3.16
N LEU A 151 1.43 17.02 -4.19
CA LEU A 151 1.59 17.45 -5.57
C LEU A 151 0.27 17.20 -6.32
N PRO A 152 -0.38 18.23 -6.91
CA PRO A 152 -1.62 18.05 -7.67
C PRO A 152 -1.39 17.20 -8.91
N PHE A 153 -2.19 16.14 -9.08
CA PHE A 153 -2.08 15.21 -10.19
C PHE A 153 -3.48 14.85 -10.72
N ASP A 154 -3.79 15.35 -11.92
CA ASP A 154 -5.10 15.20 -12.54
C ASP A 154 -5.27 13.80 -13.14
N ALA A 155 -5.86 12.91 -12.35
CA ALA A 155 -6.19 11.54 -12.75
C ALA A 155 -7.51 11.10 -12.09
N THR A 156 -8.32 10.37 -12.85
CA THR A 156 -9.61 9.81 -12.40
C THR A 156 -9.44 8.33 -12.04
N ILE A 157 -10.14 7.89 -10.99
CA ILE A 157 -10.14 6.53 -10.46
C ILE A 157 -11.61 6.09 -10.30
N GLY A 158 -11.94 4.84 -10.58
CA GLY A 158 -13.29 4.27 -10.50
C GLY A 158 -14.21 4.70 -11.64
N SER A 159 -13.66 5.11 -12.80
CA SER A 159 -14.46 5.47 -13.98
C SER A 159 -15.10 4.25 -14.67
N GLY A 160 -14.58 3.05 -14.38
CA GLY A 160 -15.15 1.77 -14.74
C GLY A 160 -14.65 1.23 -16.08
N ALA A 161 -14.77 -0.09 -16.27
CA ALA A 161 -14.37 -0.85 -17.45
C ALA A 161 -15.22 -0.55 -18.71
N ALA A 162 -15.27 0.72 -19.11
CA ALA A 162 -15.98 1.25 -20.27
C ALA A 162 -15.05 2.05 -21.21
N ASP A 163 -13.73 2.01 -21.00
CA ASP A 163 -12.76 2.47 -22.00
C ASP A 163 -11.53 1.55 -22.10
N ALA A 164 -11.68 0.49 -22.90
CA ALA A 164 -10.54 -0.15 -23.55
C ALA A 164 -10.21 0.65 -24.83
N GLY A 165 -9.75 1.90 -24.66
CA GLY A 165 -9.71 2.91 -25.72
C GLY A 165 -8.54 3.88 -25.59
N GLY A 166 -7.31 3.35 -25.62
CA GLY A 166 -6.07 4.14 -25.51
C GLY A 166 -6.10 5.43 -26.33
N ALA A 167 -5.70 6.52 -25.67
CA ALA A 167 -5.90 7.91 -26.10
C ALA A 167 -5.59 8.17 -27.59
N ALA A 168 -6.65 8.27 -28.39
CA ALA A 168 -6.59 9.00 -29.65
C ALA A 168 -6.63 10.49 -29.32
N VAL A 169 -5.48 11.17 -29.48
CA VAL A 169 -5.40 12.62 -29.47
C VAL A 169 -6.41 13.20 -30.46
N ALA A 170 -7.33 14.02 -29.96
CA ALA A 170 -8.25 14.77 -30.80
C ALA A 170 -7.45 15.92 -31.44
N ASP A 171 -7.01 15.72 -32.68
CA ASP A 171 -6.37 16.79 -33.45
C ASP A 171 -7.41 17.82 -33.92
N ASP A 172 -6.99 19.08 -33.95
CA ASP A 172 -7.84 20.27 -34.03
C ASP A 172 -8.09 20.67 -35.50
N GLU A 173 -8.86 19.85 -36.22
CA GLU A 173 -9.20 20.13 -37.63
C GLU A 173 -10.32 21.18 -37.73
N VAL A 174 -9.89 22.44 -37.67
CA VAL A 174 -10.71 23.62 -37.94
C VAL A 174 -10.81 23.87 -39.45
N ALA A 175 -12.05 24.07 -39.92
CA ALA A 175 -12.47 24.90 -41.06
C ALA A 175 -12.84 24.27 -42.43
N ALA A 176 -13.98 24.76 -42.92
CA ALA A 176 -14.27 25.26 -44.27
C ALA A 176 -14.17 24.34 -45.51
N ASP A 177 -15.34 23.89 -45.97
CA ASP A 177 -16.04 24.50 -47.12
C ASP A 177 -15.16 25.21 -48.18
N ASP A 178 -14.73 24.48 -49.23
CA ASP A 178 -14.83 24.95 -50.64
C ASP A 178 -14.76 23.77 -51.63
N GLU A 179 -15.57 23.83 -52.70
CA GLU A 179 -15.74 22.79 -53.71
C GLU A 179 -15.13 23.20 -55.06
N VAL A 180 -13.96 22.66 -55.44
CA VAL A 180 -13.42 22.85 -56.80
C VAL A 180 -12.85 21.57 -57.45
N ALA A 181 -13.64 21.11 -58.42
CA ALA A 181 -13.40 20.19 -59.52
C ALA A 181 -11.98 19.99 -60.12
N ALA A 182 -11.73 18.71 -60.47
CA ALA A 182 -11.28 18.18 -61.77
C ALA A 182 -9.83 18.38 -62.29
N ASP A 183 -9.50 17.54 -63.29
CA ASP A 183 -8.30 17.52 -64.17
C ASP A 183 -6.94 17.14 -63.50
N ASP A 184 -5.95 16.54 -64.19
CA ASP A 184 -5.94 15.72 -65.42
C ASP A 184 -4.57 14.99 -65.52
N GLU A 185 -4.58 13.75 -66.04
CA GLU A 185 -3.52 13.00 -66.76
C GLU A 185 -2.03 12.85 -66.30
N ALA A 186 -1.44 11.74 -66.83
CA ALA A 186 -0.02 11.40 -67.03
C ALA A 186 0.98 11.46 -65.83
N ALA A 187 1.58 10.36 -65.34
CA ALA A 187 2.37 9.28 -65.97
C ALA A 187 3.73 9.70 -66.58
N VAL A 188 4.86 9.26 -65.96
CA VAL A 188 6.09 8.78 -66.63
C VAL A 188 6.83 7.77 -65.72
N ASP A 189 7.47 6.77 -66.32
CA ASP A 189 8.42 5.80 -65.73
C ASP A 189 9.63 6.45 -65.01
N ASP A 190 10.28 5.73 -64.08
CA ASP A 190 11.49 4.96 -64.43
C ASP A 190 11.81 3.84 -63.42
N GLU A 191 12.42 2.77 -63.92
CA GLU A 191 12.78 1.53 -63.22
C GLU A 191 14.24 1.55 -62.72
N ALA A 192 14.52 0.92 -61.56
CA ALA A 192 15.80 0.24 -61.33
C ALA A 192 15.78 -0.63 -60.05
N ALA A 193 15.91 -1.94 -60.21
CA ALA A 193 16.08 -2.90 -59.13
C ALA A 193 17.56 -3.21 -58.83
N ALA A 194 17.87 -3.49 -57.56
CA ALA A 194 18.90 -4.40 -57.06
C ALA A 194 18.57 -4.67 -55.58
N ASP A 195 18.06 -5.83 -55.17
CA ASP A 195 18.59 -7.20 -55.22
C ASP A 195 19.80 -7.44 -54.31
N ASN A 196 19.66 -8.54 -53.55
CA ASN A 196 20.62 -9.30 -52.74
C ASN A 196 20.86 -8.78 -51.30
N GLY A 197 20.76 -9.56 -50.23
CA GLY A 197 20.52 -11.00 -49.97
C GLY A 197 20.46 -11.17 -48.43
N ALA A 198 19.62 -12.04 -47.88
CA ALA A 198 19.93 -13.45 -47.58
C ALA A 198 20.95 -13.66 -46.43
N ASP A 199 20.42 -13.92 -45.23
CA ASP A 199 20.78 -15.01 -44.28
C ASP A 199 20.04 -14.73 -42.94
N ALA A 200 19.18 -15.61 -42.42
CA ALA A 200 19.47 -16.94 -41.84
C ALA A 200 20.30 -16.78 -40.55
N GLU A 201 19.69 -16.76 -39.35
CA GLU A 201 19.19 -17.91 -38.57
C GLU A 201 20.29 -18.64 -37.77
N ASP A 202 19.89 -19.18 -36.61
CA ASP A 202 20.59 -20.18 -35.77
C ASP A 202 21.71 -19.73 -34.77
N ALA A 203 21.24 -19.27 -33.61
CA ALA A 203 21.40 -19.91 -32.28
C ALA A 203 22.76 -20.32 -31.64
N ALA A 204 22.71 -20.23 -30.29
CA ALA A 204 23.27 -21.13 -29.27
C ALA A 204 24.78 -21.13 -28.92
N ALA A 205 25.08 -20.63 -27.72
CA ALA A 205 25.80 -21.26 -26.60
C ALA A 205 25.87 -20.19 -25.45
N ASP A 206 25.45 -20.41 -24.21
CA ASP A 206 25.90 -21.41 -23.23
C ASP A 206 27.41 -21.31 -22.95
N GLU A 207 27.79 -20.81 -21.76
CA GLU A 207 28.83 -21.42 -20.91
C GLU A 207 28.70 -20.92 -19.45
N GLU A 208 28.81 -21.86 -18.53
CA GLU A 208 28.93 -21.69 -17.08
C GLU A 208 30.28 -21.10 -16.66
N ALA A 209 30.32 -20.30 -15.58
CA ALA A 209 31.39 -20.39 -14.58
C ALA A 209 31.07 -19.64 -13.27
N VAL A 210 31.03 -20.43 -12.20
CA VAL A 210 31.13 -20.08 -10.77
C VAL A 210 32.34 -19.18 -10.48
N ASP A 211 32.24 -18.32 -9.47
CA ASP A 211 33.34 -18.20 -8.48
C ASP A 211 32.80 -17.90 -7.07
N GLU A 212 33.55 -18.36 -6.06
CA GLU A 212 33.15 -18.45 -4.64
C GLU A 212 33.76 -17.31 -3.77
N GLU A 213 33.64 -17.45 -2.44
CA GLU A 213 34.31 -16.66 -1.38
C GLU A 213 33.73 -15.24 -1.09
N ALA A 214 33.60 -14.78 0.16
CA ALA A 214 33.60 -15.43 1.47
C ALA A 214 32.94 -14.50 2.50
N ALA A 215 32.54 -15.05 3.66
CA ALA A 215 31.93 -14.28 4.74
C ALA A 215 32.94 -13.80 5.81
N ALA A 216 32.47 -12.84 6.61
CA ALA A 216 32.96 -12.41 7.92
C ALA A 216 34.28 -11.61 8.02
N ASP A 217 34.21 -10.46 8.69
CA ASP A 217 34.89 -10.30 9.98
C ASP A 217 34.06 -9.38 10.92
N ASN A 218 34.14 -9.61 12.22
CA ASN A 218 33.36 -8.90 13.23
C ASN A 218 34.13 -8.77 14.56
N GLY A 219 34.82 -7.65 14.72
CA GLY A 219 35.19 -7.07 16.01
C GLY A 219 36.34 -7.71 16.81
N ALA A 220 37.42 -6.95 16.98
CA ALA A 220 38.21 -6.89 18.22
C ALA A 220 39.16 -5.66 18.17
N ASP A 221 38.98 -4.71 19.08
CA ASP A 221 40.01 -3.71 19.40
C ASP A 221 40.20 -3.72 20.92
N ALA A 222 41.35 -4.24 21.35
CA ALA A 222 41.78 -4.32 22.74
C ALA A 222 43.31 -4.54 22.80
N ASP A 223 43.94 -3.86 23.76
CA ASP A 223 45.30 -4.09 24.28
C ASP A 223 46.48 -3.76 23.33
N ALA A 224 47.58 -3.11 23.76
CA ALA A 224 47.95 -2.62 25.10
C ALA A 224 49.24 -1.74 25.08
N GLU A 225 49.34 -0.79 26.03
CA GLU A 225 50.56 -0.35 26.80
C GLU A 225 51.79 0.25 26.02
N ASP A 226 52.50 1.30 26.46
CA ASP A 226 53.19 1.46 27.76
C ASP A 226 53.66 2.93 28.05
N ALA A 227 53.91 3.20 29.34
CA ALA A 227 54.41 4.37 30.12
C ALA A 227 55.13 5.57 29.44
N ALA A 228 55.15 6.81 29.99
CA ALA A 228 55.39 7.24 31.38
C ALA A 228 55.01 8.75 31.56
N ALA A 229 54.22 9.16 32.55
CA ALA A 229 54.58 9.56 33.92
C ALA A 229 55.31 10.93 34.10
N ASP A 230 54.64 11.90 34.74
CA ASP A 230 55.17 12.71 35.86
C ASP A 230 54.01 13.36 36.66
N GLU A 231 54.22 13.63 37.95
CA GLU A 231 53.20 14.09 38.90
C GLU A 231 53.22 15.62 39.13
N THR A 232 52.11 16.17 39.62
CA THR A 232 52.17 17.12 40.76
C THR A 232 50.80 17.24 41.43
N ALA A 233 50.80 17.30 42.77
CA ALA A 233 49.60 17.28 43.59
C ALA A 233 49.30 18.63 44.26
N ASP A 234 48.01 18.95 44.40
CA ASP A 234 47.38 19.77 45.46
C ASP A 234 45.85 19.55 45.26
N GLY A 235 44.99 19.27 46.25
CA GLY A 235 45.14 19.30 47.70
C GLY A 235 44.04 20.17 48.32
N ASN A 236 42.87 19.60 48.66
CA ASN A 236 42.06 20.10 49.79
C ASN A 236 40.96 19.13 50.31
N GLU A 237 40.90 19.05 51.64
CA GLU A 237 40.01 18.28 52.55
C GLU A 237 39.05 19.25 53.29
N GLU A 238 37.92 18.91 53.93
CA GLU A 238 37.04 17.71 54.04
C GLU A 238 35.60 18.28 54.36
N GLU A 239 34.80 17.66 55.24
CA GLU A 239 33.55 18.14 55.88
C GLU A 239 32.31 18.29 54.96
N VAL A 240 31.33 17.37 54.89
CA VAL A 240 30.58 16.66 55.94
C VAL A 240 29.73 17.59 56.82
N ASP A 241 28.41 17.51 56.68
CA ASP A 241 27.51 17.71 57.82
C ASP A 241 26.23 16.88 57.61
N ALA A 242 25.82 16.17 58.66
CA ALA A 242 24.66 15.29 58.64
C ALA A 242 23.54 15.93 59.46
N ASN A 243 22.28 15.70 59.08
CA ASN A 243 21.21 15.78 60.07
C ASN A 243 20.04 14.86 59.74
N ALA A 244 19.64 14.05 60.73
CA ALA A 244 18.48 13.19 60.73
C ALA A 244 17.89 13.20 62.14
N ASP A 245 16.59 13.49 62.23
CA ASP A 245 15.62 13.01 63.24
C ASP A 245 14.25 13.59 62.85
N GLU A 246 13.25 12.73 62.60
CA GLU A 246 12.24 12.26 63.57
C GLU A 246 11.23 13.33 64.01
N GLU A 247 9.97 13.12 63.64
CA GLU A 247 8.95 12.68 64.61
C GLU A 247 7.68 12.19 63.90
N ALA A 248 6.89 11.35 64.57
CA ALA A 248 5.80 10.58 63.99
C ALA A 248 4.40 11.02 64.48
N THR A 249 3.36 10.58 63.76
CA THR A 249 1.99 10.21 64.23
C THR A 249 1.17 9.89 62.98
N ALA A 250 0.80 8.64 62.67
CA ALA A 250 -0.12 7.75 63.39
C ALA A 250 -1.57 8.27 63.42
N ASP A 251 -2.40 7.80 62.49
CA ASP A 251 -3.78 7.44 62.78
C ASP A 251 -4.24 6.30 61.87
N ALA A 252 -5.13 5.43 62.37
CA ALA A 252 -5.62 4.23 61.70
C ALA A 252 -7.02 3.84 62.19
N GLU A 253 -8.00 3.88 61.28
CA GLU A 253 -9.24 3.11 61.36
C GLU A 253 -9.43 2.51 59.95
N GLU A 254 -9.40 1.20 59.73
CA GLU A 254 -10.27 0.15 60.29
C GLU A 254 -11.74 0.33 59.93
N THR A 255 -12.20 -0.39 58.91
CA THR A 255 -13.52 -1.03 58.93
C THR A 255 -13.47 -2.27 58.03
N ALA A 256 -13.23 -3.43 58.65
CA ALA A 256 -13.56 -4.71 58.04
C ALA A 256 -15.04 -5.01 58.33
N VAL A 257 -15.80 -5.39 57.30
CA VAL A 257 -17.03 -6.17 57.48
C VAL A 257 -16.94 -7.37 56.56
N ALA A 258 -16.49 -8.49 57.12
CA ALA A 258 -16.85 -9.79 56.59
C ALA A 258 -18.29 -10.10 57.06
N ASP A 259 -19.07 -10.73 56.19
CA ASP A 259 -20.18 -11.56 56.65
C ASP A 259 -20.15 -12.88 55.85
N GLU A 260 -20.71 -13.91 56.47
CA GLU A 260 -20.20 -15.28 56.41
C GLU A 260 -21.18 -16.24 55.73
N GLU A 261 -20.67 -17.41 55.31
CA GLU A 261 -21.44 -18.66 55.11
C GLU A 261 -22.60 -18.66 54.06
N THR A 262 -22.96 -19.78 53.41
CA THR A 262 -22.76 -21.19 53.74
C THR A 262 -22.36 -22.02 52.52
N ALA A 263 -21.53 -23.05 52.73
CA ALA A 263 -21.35 -24.13 51.77
C ALA A 263 -22.46 -25.20 51.91
N THR A 264 -22.82 -25.92 50.83
CA THR A 264 -23.12 -27.35 50.96
C THR A 264 -22.83 -28.16 49.69
N ASP A 265 -21.92 -29.12 49.85
CA ASP A 265 -21.61 -30.21 48.91
C ASP A 265 -22.74 -31.28 48.89
N LYS A 266 -23.16 -31.72 47.69
CA LYS A 266 -23.66 -33.10 47.46
C LYS A 266 -23.83 -33.52 45.98
N LYS A 267 -22.79 -34.15 45.46
CA LYS A 267 -22.74 -35.54 44.92
C LYS A 267 -24.07 -36.27 44.55
N LYS A 268 -24.01 -37.07 43.46
CA LYS A 268 -25.00 -38.07 42.92
C LYS A 268 -26.25 -37.47 42.25
N SER A 269 -26.94 -38.13 41.31
CA SER A 269 -26.73 -39.34 40.49
C SER A 269 -27.90 -39.45 39.49
N GLN A 270 -27.67 -40.05 38.32
CA GLN A 270 -28.65 -40.75 37.45
C GLN A 270 -30.14 -40.37 37.53
N GLU A 271 -30.68 -39.87 36.41
CA GLU A 271 -31.76 -40.54 35.65
C GLU A 271 -31.52 -40.32 34.14
#